data_AF-G5LPU9-F1
#
_entry.id   AF-G5LPU9-F1
#
_cell.length_a   1.000
_cell.length_b   1.000
_cell.length_c   1.000
_cell.angle_alpha   90.00
_cell.angle_beta   90.00
_cell.angle_gamma   90.00
#
_symmetry.space_group_name_H-M   'P 1'
#
loop_
_entity.id
_entity.type
_entity.pdbx_description
1 polymer ?
#
loop_
_entity_poly.entity_id
_entity_poly.type
_entity_poly.pdbx_seq_one_letter_code
_entity_poly.pdbx_strand_id
1 'polypeptide(L)' 'MQSQQHVSNKDIIAKLIEKLETEKDVVQLDIYRNALEAVLFQTPDDI' A
#
# COMPACT_ATOMS: atom_id res chain seq x y z
N MET A 1 -10.83 -18.06 17.97
CA MET A 1 -10.35 -18.48 16.63
C MET A 1 -9.77 -17.24 15.97
N GLN A 2 -8.45 -17.05 16.03
CA GLN A 2 -7.80 -15.92 15.36
C GLN A 2 -7.66 -16.29 13.90
N SER A 3 -8.59 -15.84 13.05
CA SER A 3 -8.44 -15.94 11.60
C SER A 3 -7.20 -15.12 11.23
N GLN A 4 -6.10 -15.79 10.87
CA GLN A 4 -5.00 -15.18 10.14
C GLN A 4 -5.58 -14.68 8.82
N GLN A 5 -6.01 -13.42 8.79
CA GLN A 5 -6.35 -12.76 7.55
C GLN A 5 -5.07 -12.74 6.70
N HIS A 6 -5.11 -13.47 5.60
CA HIS A 6 -4.06 -13.42 4.60
C HIS A 6 -4.09 -12.01 4.00
N VAL A 7 -3.13 -11.17 4.39
CA VAL A 7 -2.99 -9.84 3.81
C VAL A 7 -2.27 -10.02 2.48
N SER A 8 -2.99 -9.77 1.38
CA SER A 8 -2.45 -9.85 0.04
C SER A 8 -1.82 -8.52 -0.36
N ASN A 9 -0.92 -8.51 -1.35
CA ASN A 9 -0.37 -7.25 -1.90
C ASN A 9 -1.48 -6.30 -2.36
N LYS A 10 -2.60 -6.84 -2.87
CA LYS A 10 -3.81 -6.08 -3.20
C LYS A 10 -4.41 -5.34 -1.99
N ASP A 11 -4.46 -5.98 -0.82
CA ASP A 11 -4.98 -5.36 0.41
C ASP A 11 -4.06 -4.24 0.89
N ILE A 12 -2.74 -4.43 0.75
CA ILE A 12 -1.72 -3.43 1.08
C ILE A 12 -1.84 -2.22 0.15
N ILE A 13 -1.93 -2.45 -1.17
CA ILE A 13 -2.13 -1.40 -2.18
C ILE A 13 -3.39 -0.59 -1.88
N ALA A 14 -4.53 -1.26 -1.65
CA ALA A 14 -5.79 -0.59 -1.36
C ALA A 14 -5.70 0.28 -0.10
N LYS A 15 -5.01 -0.19 0.94
CA LYS A 15 -4.85 0.57 2.18
C LYS A 15 -3.89 1.75 2.04
N LEU A 16 -2.84 1.61 1.22
CA LEU A 16 -1.90 2.71 0.93
C LEU A 16 -2.58 3.82 0.13
N ILE A 17 -3.45 3.48 -0.82
CA ILE A 17 -4.25 4.47 -1.58
C ILE A 17 -5.18 5.24 -0.63
N GLU A 18 -5.95 4.55 0.23
CA GLU A 18 -6.84 5.21 1.20
C GLU A 18 -6.07 6.19 2.11
N LYS A 19 -4.86 5.81 2.52
CA LYS A 19 -3.97 6.68 3.31
C LYS A 19 -3.48 7.88 2.52
N LEU A 20 -3.12 7.71 1.25
CA LEU A 20 -2.70 8.81 0.38
C LEU A 20 -3.82 9.84 0.13
N GLU A 21 -5.08 9.40 0.09
CA GLU A 21 -6.24 10.29 -0.14
C GLU A 21 -6.62 11.11 1.10
N THR A 22 -6.31 10.61 2.30
CA THR A 22 -6.75 11.21 3.57
C THR A 22 -5.63 11.92 4.33
N GLU A 23 -4.37 11.63 4.00
CA GLU A 23 -3.20 12.22 4.63
C GLU A 23 -2.94 13.66 4.14
N LYS A 24 -2.54 14.53 5.07
CA LYS A 24 -2.22 15.94 4.79
C LYS A 24 -0.75 16.27 5.01
N ASP A 25 -0.06 15.45 5.81
CA ASP A 25 1.37 15.59 6.00
C ASP A 25 2.11 15.14 4.74
N VAL A 26 2.82 16.08 4.13
CA VAL A 26 3.57 15.86 2.89
C VAL A 26 4.70 14.84 3.03
N VAL A 27 5.27 14.69 4.22
CA VAL A 27 6.29 13.68 4.52
C VAL A 27 5.66 12.29 4.57
N GLN A 28 4.52 12.17 5.24
CA GLN A 28 3.79 10.89 5.29
C GLN A 28 3.25 10.49 3.91
N LEU A 29 2.77 11.45 3.12
CA LEU A 29 2.39 11.21 1.73
C LEU A 29 3.55 10.65 0.92
N ASP A 30 4.76 11.19 1.08
CA ASP A 30 5.94 10.70 0.38
C ASP A 30 6.29 9.26 0.80
N ILE A 31 6.22 8.96 2.09
CA ILE A 31 6.44 7.60 2.62
C ILE A 31 5.41 6.61 2.04
N TYR A 32 4.12 6.98 2.01
CA TYR A 32 3.09 6.11 1.45
C TYR A 32 3.24 5.91 -0.06
N ARG A 33 3.70 6.93 -0.82
CA ARG A 33 4.00 6.78 -2.26
C ARG A 33 5.15 5.80 -2.49
N ASN A 34 6.28 5.99 -1.80
CA ASN A 34 7.43 5.09 -1.89
C ASN A 34 7.06 3.65 -1.52
N ALA A 35 6.24 3.47 -0.47
CA ALA A 35 5.74 2.16 -0.09
C ALA A 35 4.84 1.53 -1.16
N LEU A 36 3.96 2.32 -1.79
CA LEU A 36 3.09 1.86 -2.87
C LEU A 36 3.90 1.42 -4.09
N GLU A 37 4.88 2.22 -4.50
CA GLU A 37 5.80 1.88 -5.60
C GLU A 37 6.58 0.59 -5.32
N ALA A 38 7.09 0.41 -4.09
CA ALA A 38 7.81 -0.79 -3.71
C ALA A 38 6.94 -2.05 -3.75
N VAL A 39 5.66 -1.95 -3.36
CA VAL A 39 4.71 -3.07 -3.41
C VAL A 39 4.31 -3.39 -4.85
N LEU A 40 4.10 -2.37 -5.68
CA LEU A 40 3.81 -2.53 -7.11
C LEU A 40 4.98 -3.17 -7.86
N PHE A 41 6.23 -2.76 -7.59
CA PHE A 41 7.42 -3.35 -8.19
C PHE A 41 7.64 -4.82 -7.78
N GLN A 42 7.19 -5.18 -6.58
CA GLN A 42 7.24 -6.56 -6.07
C GLN A 42 6.09 -7.45 -6.59
N THR A 43 5.03 -6.87 -7.14
CA THR A 43 3.99 -7.62 -7.88
C THR A 43 4.36 -7.62 -9.37
N PRO A 44 4.92 -8.72 -9.92
CA PRO A 44 5.42 -8.76 -11.29
C PRO A 44 4.32 -8.79 -12.37
N ASP A 45 3.12 -8.28 -12.08
CA ASP A 45 1.94 -8.44 -12.94
C ASP A 45 1.80 -7.39 -14.07
N ASP A 46 2.76 -6.47 -14.28
CA ASP A 46 2.61 -5.46 -15.35
C ASP A 46 3.96 -4.98 -15.94
N ILE A 47 4.57 -5.80 -16.82
CA ILE A 47 5.23 -5.40 -18.09
C ILE A 47 4.96 -6.47 -19.15
#